data_AF-A0A3U1AIW7-F1
#
_entry.id   AF-A0A3U1AIW7-F1
#
_cell.length_a   1.000
_cell.length_b   1.000
_cell.length_c   1.000
_cell.angle_alpha   90.00
_cell.angle_beta   90.00
_cell.angle_gamma   90.00
#
_symmetry.space_group_name_H-M   'P 1'
#
loop_
_entity.id
_entity.type
_entity.pdbx_description
1 polymer ?
#
loop_
_entity_poly.entity_id
_entity_poly.type
_entity_poly.pdbx_seq_one_letter_code
_entity_poly.pdbx_strand_id
1 'polypeptide(L)'
;MKDFNGLSLMPQDVVRNSLNIISTAGTLSTSCQYSQLADELIDIALQYLNEACVKTDAELHTSDDGSTRLSSRIQLARENFGLTEADLARKLNTYSDHISDWECDITEPPASMIIPLANALKCDPLWLLTGNNPEIVE
;
A
#
# COMPACT_ATOMS: atom_id res chain seq x y z
N MET A 1 -3.72 -2.54 -26.15
CA MET A 1 -4.07 -2.13 -24.78
C MET A 1 -3.72 -3.33 -23.90
N LYS A 2 -2.92 -3.18 -22.84
CA LYS A 2 -2.53 -4.33 -22.01
C LYS A 2 -3.73 -4.69 -21.13
N ASP A 3 -4.34 -5.83 -21.40
CA ASP A 3 -5.48 -6.37 -20.65
C ASP A 3 -5.20 -7.81 -20.20
N PHE A 4 -5.90 -8.24 -19.16
CA PHE A 4 -5.94 -9.62 -18.69
C PHE A 4 -7.36 -10.13 -18.92
N ASN A 5 -7.56 -10.96 -19.95
CA ASN A 5 -8.89 -11.46 -20.33
C ASN A 5 -9.93 -10.33 -20.50
N GLY A 6 -9.53 -9.19 -21.08
CA GLY A 6 -10.39 -8.01 -21.24
C GLY A 6 -10.45 -7.07 -20.02
N LEU A 7 -9.83 -7.42 -18.89
CA LEU A 7 -9.71 -6.55 -17.71
C LEU A 7 -8.49 -5.64 -17.84
N SER A 8 -8.69 -4.34 -17.62
CA SER A 8 -7.62 -3.32 -17.64
C SER A 8 -6.50 -3.65 -16.66
N LEU A 9 -5.24 -3.58 -17.06
CA LEU A 9 -4.09 -3.76 -16.16
C LEU A 9 -3.62 -2.45 -15.49
N MET A 10 -4.41 -1.38 -15.58
CA MET A 10 -4.09 -0.13 -14.88
C MET A 10 -4.23 -0.31 -13.36
N PRO A 11 -3.30 0.19 -12.52
CA PRO A 11 -3.28 -0.10 -11.08
C PRO A 11 -4.61 0.15 -10.35
N GLN A 12 -5.28 1.26 -10.65
CA GLN A 12 -6.58 1.61 -10.05
C GLN A 12 -7.71 0.65 -10.46
N ASP A 13 -7.66 0.13 -11.69
CA ASP A 13 -8.66 -0.81 -12.20
C ASP A 13 -8.39 -2.20 -11.62
N VAL A 14 -7.12 -2.59 -11.51
CA VAL A 14 -6.70 -3.87 -10.91
C VAL A 14 -7.18 -3.98 -9.47
N VAL A 15 -6.95 -2.95 -8.65
CA VAL A 15 -7.41 -2.95 -7.25
C VAL A 15 -8.94 -3.00 -7.17
N ARG A 16 -9.65 -2.17 -7.95
CA ARG A 16 -11.11 -2.13 -7.92
C ARG A 16 -11.73 -3.45 -8.41
N ASN A 17 -11.26 -3.97 -9.54
CA ASN A 17 -11.81 -5.17 -10.16
C ASN A 17 -11.49 -6.41 -9.33
N SER A 18 -10.27 -6.54 -8.80
CA SER A 18 -9.93 -7.67 -7.90
C SER A 18 -10.80 -7.67 -6.65
N LEU A 19 -11.04 -6.51 -6.04
CA LEU A 19 -11.89 -6.39 -4.86
C LEU A 19 -13.35 -6.76 -5.17
N ASN A 20 -13.88 -6.34 -6.32
CA ASN A 20 -15.23 -6.72 -6.78
C ASN A 20 -15.34 -8.24 -7.05
N ILE A 21 -14.33 -8.84 -7.70
CA ILE A 21 -14.30 -10.29 -7.98
C ILE A 21 -14.28 -11.07 -6.67
N ILE A 22 -13.40 -10.70 -5.74
CA ILE A 22 -13.28 -11.34 -4.41
C ILE A 22 -14.57 -11.19 -3.61
N SER A 23 -15.19 -10.00 -3.60
CA SER A 23 -16.46 -9.78 -2.92
C SER A 23 -17.60 -10.62 -3.51
N THR A 24 -17.63 -10.77 -4.83
CA THR A 24 -18.63 -11.59 -5.53
C THR A 24 -18.41 -13.07 -5.23
N ALA A 25 -17.16 -13.54 -5.29
CA ALA A 25 -16.79 -14.89 -4.92
C ALA A 25 -17.18 -15.21 -3.46
N GLY A 26 -16.91 -14.28 -2.53
CA GLY A 26 -17.32 -14.40 -1.13
C GLY A 26 -18.83 -14.47 -0.94
N THR A 27 -19.61 -13.77 -1.78
CA THR A 27 -21.08 -13.88 -1.76
C THR A 27 -21.53 -15.23 -2.30
N LEU A 28 -20.94 -15.69 -3.40
CA LEU A 28 -21.26 -16.97 -4.03
C LEU A 28 -20.87 -18.18 -3.17
N SER A 29 -19.77 -18.10 -2.42
CA SER A 29 -19.31 -19.19 -1.55
C SER A 29 -20.27 -19.48 -0.39
N THR A 30 -21.12 -18.52 0.00
CA THR A 30 -22.21 -18.76 0.98
C THR A 30 -23.32 -19.67 0.43
N SER A 31 -23.41 -19.81 -0.90
CA SER A 31 -24.36 -20.67 -1.57
C SER A 31 -23.70 -21.98 -2.02
N CYS A 32 -24.11 -23.12 -1.46
CA CYS A 32 -23.53 -24.43 -1.77
C CYS A 32 -23.58 -24.83 -3.26
N GLN A 33 -24.40 -24.15 -4.06
CA GLN A 33 -24.55 -24.39 -5.50
C GLN A 33 -23.45 -23.75 -6.35
N TYR A 34 -22.73 -22.76 -5.81
CA TYR A 34 -21.74 -21.97 -6.56
C TYR A 34 -20.35 -22.00 -5.92
N SER A 35 -20.08 -22.94 -5.01
CA SER A 35 -18.78 -23.01 -4.31
C SER A 35 -17.61 -23.18 -5.27
N GLN A 36 -17.72 -24.08 -6.24
CA GLN A 36 -16.65 -24.30 -7.24
C GLN A 36 -16.41 -23.05 -8.10
N LEU A 37 -17.48 -22.37 -8.51
CA LEU A 37 -17.37 -21.12 -9.27
C LEU A 37 -16.74 -20.00 -8.42
N ALA A 38 -17.06 -19.94 -7.12
CA ALA A 38 -16.45 -18.98 -6.22
C ALA A 38 -14.94 -19.21 -6.07
N ASP A 39 -14.50 -20.46 -5.96
CA ASP A 39 -13.08 -20.82 -5.89
C ASP A 39 -12.35 -20.41 -7.19
N GLU A 40 -12.93 -20.72 -8.36
CA GLU A 40 -12.37 -20.32 -9.66
C GLU A 40 -12.26 -18.79 -9.81
N LEU A 41 -13.23 -18.03 -9.29
CA LEU A 41 -13.17 -16.57 -9.31
C LEU A 41 -12.06 -16.01 -8.42
N ILE A 42 -11.77 -16.65 -7.28
CA ILE A 42 -10.64 -16.26 -6.42
C ILE A 42 -9.32 -16.50 -7.15
N ASP A 43 -9.17 -17.66 -7.81
CA ASP A 43 -7.97 -17.99 -8.59
C ASP A 43 -7.75 -16.99 -9.73
N ILE A 44 -8.81 -16.60 -10.43
CA ILE A 44 -8.76 -15.56 -11.48
C ILE A 44 -8.32 -14.21 -10.90
N ALA A 45 -8.85 -13.81 -9.74
CA ALA A 45 -8.46 -12.56 -9.09
C ALA A 45 -6.97 -12.53 -8.72
N LEU A 46 -6.45 -13.66 -8.21
CA LEU A 46 -5.03 -13.82 -7.88
C LEU A 46 -4.15 -13.76 -9.14
N GLN A 47 -4.56 -14.44 -10.22
CA GLN A 47 -3.80 -14.42 -11.47
C GLN A 47 -3.76 -13.02 -12.08
N TYR A 48 -4.88 -12.30 -12.04
CA TYR A 48 -4.97 -10.93 -12.50
C TYR A 48 -4.08 -9.96 -11.71
N LEU A 49 -4.04 -10.10 -10.37
CA LEU A 49 -3.15 -9.32 -9.50
C LEU A 49 -1.67 -9.60 -9.81
N ASN A 50 -1.31 -10.86 -10.03
CA ASN A 50 0.07 -11.24 -10.33
C ASN A 50 0.52 -10.67 -11.70
N GLU A 51 -0.34 -10.75 -12.72
CA GLU A 51 -0.06 -10.20 -14.05
C GLU A 51 0.14 -8.67 -14.02
N ALA A 52 -0.59 -7.97 -13.14
CA ALA A 52 -0.38 -6.54 -12.91
C ALA A 52 0.94 -6.24 -12.19
N CYS A 53 1.36 -7.09 -11.25
CA CYS A 53 2.61 -6.93 -10.51
C CYS A 53 3.84 -7.11 -11.41
N VAL A 54 3.91 -8.22 -12.16
CA VAL A 54 5.06 -8.58 -13.03
C VAL A 54 5.30 -7.52 -14.14
N LYS A 55 4.26 -6.81 -14.57
CA LYS A 55 4.39 -5.74 -15.57
C LYS A 55 4.91 -4.42 -15.02
N THR A 56 4.87 -4.25 -13.70
CA THR A 56 5.36 -3.04 -13.02
C THR A 56 6.87 -3.14 -12.71
N ASP A 57 7.38 -4.35 -12.47
CA ASP A 57 8.79 -4.60 -12.15
C ASP A 57 9.75 -4.53 -13.36
N ALA A 58 9.24 -4.48 -14.59
CA ALA A 58 10.05 -4.48 -15.80
C ALA A 58 10.72 -3.12 -16.14
N GLU A 59 10.47 -2.04 -15.39
CA GLU A 59 11.01 -0.70 -15.65
C GLU A 59 11.71 -0.05 -14.44
N LEU A 60 12.44 -0.80 -13.60
CA LEU A 60 13.26 -0.20 -12.53
C LEU A 60 14.72 -0.05 -12.95
N HIS A 61 14.98 1.00 -13.73
CA HIS A 61 16.30 1.63 -13.73
C HIS A 61 16.51 2.31 -12.38
N THR A 62 17.49 1.81 -11.62
CA THR A 62 17.89 2.36 -10.33
C THR A 62 18.61 3.70 -10.54
N SER A 63 17.90 4.80 -10.28
CA SER A 63 18.52 6.03 -9.81
C SER A 63 17.97 6.27 -8.42
N ASP A 64 18.85 6.06 -7.44
CA ASP A 64 18.67 6.31 -6.01
C ASP A 64 18.28 7.78 -5.78
N ASP A 65 16.98 8.06 -5.85
CA ASP A 65 16.39 9.24 -5.25
C ASP A 65 15.82 8.81 -3.89
N GLY A 66 16.56 9.13 -2.82
CA GLY A 66 16.16 8.88 -1.44
C GLY A 66 14.73 9.34 -1.13
N SER A 67 14.17 10.29 -1.89
CA SER A 67 12.78 10.74 -1.75
C SER A 67 11.71 9.66 -2.00
N THR A 68 12.07 8.50 -2.57
CA THR A 68 11.11 7.45 -2.95
C THR A 68 10.90 6.37 -1.87
N ARG A 69 11.73 6.33 -0.82
CA ARG A 69 11.61 5.31 0.24
C ARG A 69 10.67 5.77 1.37
N LEU A 70 9.96 4.80 1.96
CA LEU A 70 9.07 5.03 3.11
C LEU A 70 9.83 5.62 4.30
N SER A 71 11.01 5.08 4.59
CA SER A 71 11.94 5.53 5.62
C SER A 71 12.23 7.04 5.52
N SER A 72 12.63 7.50 4.33
CA SER A 72 12.90 8.92 4.08
C SER A 72 11.66 9.81 4.20
N ARG A 73 10.47 9.32 3.84
CA ARG A 73 9.21 10.08 4.02
C ARG A 73 8.79 10.20 5.48
N ILE A 74 8.99 9.16 6.29
CA ILE A 74 8.74 9.21 7.73
C ILE A 74 9.64 10.28 8.36
N GLN A 75 10.94 10.23 8.06
CA GLN A 75 11.91 11.20 8.55
C GLN A 75 11.54 12.64 8.11
N LEU A 76 11.31 12.85 6.82
CA LEU A 76 10.97 14.16 6.26
C LEU A 76 9.71 14.75 6.92
N ALA A 77 8.65 13.94 7.07
CA ALA A 77 7.42 14.38 7.69
C ALA A 77 7.62 14.71 9.18
N ARG A 78 8.44 13.92 9.89
CA ARG A 78 8.77 14.15 11.30
C ARG A 78 9.51 15.47 11.47
N GLU A 79 10.53 15.72 10.65
CA GLU A 79 11.33 16.93 10.66
C GLU A 79 10.51 18.17 10.28
N ASN A 80 9.63 18.07 9.28
CA ASN A 80 8.75 19.16 8.87
C ASN A 80 7.74 19.53 9.97
N PHE A 81 7.31 18.54 10.78
CA PHE A 81 6.45 18.78 11.94
C PHE A 81 7.23 19.21 13.20
N GLY A 82 8.56 19.33 13.11
CA GLY A 82 9.43 19.76 14.20
C GLY A 82 9.51 18.77 15.36
N LEU A 83 9.26 17.48 15.11
CA LEU A 83 9.29 16.44 16.13
C LEU A 83 10.67 15.78 16.20
N THR A 84 11.11 15.43 17.40
CA THR A 84 12.19 14.45 17.58
C THR A 84 11.64 13.02 17.42
N GLU A 85 12.52 12.03 17.18
CA GLU A 85 12.13 10.61 17.16
C GLU A 85 11.39 10.22 18.46
N ALA A 86 11.88 10.71 19.60
CA ALA A 86 11.27 10.48 20.90
C ALA A 86 9.86 11.12 21.03
N ASP A 87 9.62 12.28 20.40
CA ASP A 87 8.30 12.91 20.41
C ASP A 87 7.30 12.10 19.58
N LEU A 88 7.74 11.62 18.42
CA LEU A 88 6.93 10.75 17.56
C LEU A 88 6.65 9.41 18.25
N ALA A 89 7.65 8.82 18.88
CA ALA A 89 7.53 7.58 19.63
C ALA A 89 6.49 7.70 20.76
N ARG A 90 6.51 8.81 21.52
CA ARG A 90 5.52 9.10 22.55
C ARG A 90 4.10 9.26 22.01
N LYS A 91 3.93 9.87 20.83
CA LYS A 91 2.62 9.99 20.17
C LYS A 91 2.07 8.64 19.71
N LEU A 92 2.95 7.74 19.27
CA LEU A 92 2.60 6.41 18.76
C LEU A 92 2.60 5.33 19.84
N ASN A 93 2.92 5.69 21.09
CA ASN A 93 3.07 4.76 22.21
C ASN A 93 4.04 3.60 21.87
N THR A 94 5.17 3.94 21.24
CA THR A 94 6.26 3.03 20.87
C THR A 94 7.60 3.54 21.42
N TYR A 95 8.69 2.82 21.14
CA TYR A 95 10.05 3.20 21.54
C TYR A 95 10.72 4.04 20.45
N SER A 96 11.59 4.98 20.87
CA SER A 96 12.35 5.83 19.94
C SER A 96 13.21 5.00 18.99
N ASP A 97 13.78 3.91 19.48
CA ASP A 97 14.61 2.98 18.70
C ASP A 97 13.85 2.43 17.48
N HIS A 98 12.56 2.09 17.65
CA HIS A 98 11.73 1.66 16.51
C HIS A 98 11.52 2.76 15.47
N ILE A 99 11.38 4.01 15.89
CA ILE A 99 11.27 5.13 14.95
C ILE A 99 12.58 5.28 14.16
N SER A 100 13.71 5.21 14.85
CA SER A 100 15.02 5.31 14.23
C SER A 100 15.28 4.14 13.27
N ASP A 101 14.89 2.92 13.64
CA ASP A 101 14.97 1.75 12.79
C ASP A 101 14.13 1.91 11.51
N TRP A 102 12.95 2.53 11.61
CA TRP A 102 12.10 2.81 10.45
C TRP A 102 12.67 3.91 9.56
N GLU A 103 13.24 4.97 10.14
CA GLU A 103 13.84 6.08 9.39
C GLU A 103 15.19 5.69 8.75
N CYS A 104 15.93 4.76 9.35
CA CYS A 104 17.20 4.24 8.85
C CYS A 104 17.04 3.02 7.92
N ASP A 105 15.81 2.63 7.56
CA ASP A 105 15.53 1.46 6.70
C ASP A 105 16.03 0.13 7.30
N ILE A 106 16.22 0.05 8.63
CA ILE A 106 16.64 -1.16 9.35
C ILE A 106 15.46 -2.14 9.46
N THR A 107 14.27 -1.62 9.77
CA THR A 107 13.02 -2.39 9.77
C THR A 107 11.88 -1.57 9.19
N GLU A 108 10.88 -2.23 8.61
CA GLU A 108 9.68 -1.55 8.13
C GLU A 108 8.67 -1.35 9.27
N PRO A 109 7.91 -0.23 9.27
CA PRO A 109 6.81 -0.05 10.20
C PRO A 109 5.72 -1.10 9.94
N PRO A 110 5.15 -1.72 10.98
CA PRO A 110 4.07 -2.68 10.79
C PRO A 110 2.84 -1.99 10.19
N ALA A 111 2.05 -2.71 9.40
CA ALA A 111 0.86 -2.15 8.72
C ALA A 111 -0.12 -1.46 9.70
N SER A 112 -0.22 -1.96 10.94
CA SER A 112 -1.02 -1.36 12.01
C SER A 112 -0.57 0.04 12.43
N MET A 113 0.69 0.42 12.16
CA MET A 113 1.29 1.71 12.49
C MET A 113 1.15 2.74 11.37
N ILE A 114 0.73 2.38 10.16
CA ILE A 114 0.64 3.33 9.03
C ILE A 114 -0.38 4.44 9.31
N ILE A 115 -1.59 4.09 9.73
CA ILE A 115 -2.63 5.08 10.07
C ILE A 115 -2.23 5.92 11.29
N PRO A 116 -1.74 5.34 12.40
CA PRO A 116 -1.15 6.10 13.50
C PRO A 116 -0.03 7.07 13.09
N LEU A 117 0.93 6.61 12.26
CA LEU A 117 2.03 7.42 11.75
C LEU A 117 1.50 8.63 10.97
N ALA A 118 0.64 8.39 10.00
CA ALA A 118 0.03 9.45 9.20
C ALA A 118 -0.68 10.51 10.08
N ASN A 119 -1.45 10.05 11.08
CA ASN A 119 -2.13 10.94 12.03
C ASN A 119 -1.18 11.73 12.94
N ALA A 120 -0.07 11.12 13.37
CA ALA A 120 0.92 11.73 14.23
C ALA A 120 1.78 12.76 13.47
N LEU A 121 2.09 12.45 12.22
CA LEU A 121 2.87 13.26 11.28
C LEU A 121 2.04 14.30 10.51
N LYS A 122 0.71 14.26 10.68
CA LYS A 122 -0.25 15.14 9.98
C LYS A 122 -0.12 15.08 8.46
N CYS A 123 0.13 13.88 7.93
CA CYS A 123 0.18 13.61 6.50
C CYS A 123 -0.90 12.60 6.08
N ASP A 124 -1.11 12.50 4.77
CA ASP A 124 -2.00 11.50 4.21
C ASP A 124 -1.33 10.09 4.24
N PRO A 125 -2.03 9.02 4.65
CA PRO A 125 -1.46 7.67 4.67
C PRO A 125 -0.99 7.18 3.28
N LEU A 126 -1.66 7.57 2.22
CA LEU A 126 -1.28 7.24 0.85
C LEU A 126 -0.02 8.00 0.44
N TRP A 127 0.10 9.28 0.82
CA TRP A 127 1.35 10.03 0.64
C TRP A 127 2.50 9.37 1.40
N LEU A 128 2.27 8.92 2.63
CA LEU A 128 3.29 8.25 3.43
C LEU A 128 3.77 6.95 2.75
N LEU A 129 2.86 6.17 2.21
CA LEU A 129 3.18 4.88 1.56
C LEU A 129 3.79 5.05 0.18
N THR A 130 3.29 5.98 -0.64
CA THR A 130 3.60 6.05 -2.08
C THR A 130 4.42 7.26 -2.48
N GLY A 131 4.48 8.30 -1.64
CA GLY A 131 5.03 9.61 -1.98
C GLY A 131 4.07 10.48 -2.81
N ASN A 132 2.95 9.93 -3.26
CA ASN A 132 1.97 10.66 -4.04
C ASN A 132 0.88 11.20 -3.12
N ASN A 133 0.66 12.51 -3.16
CA ASN A 133 -0.51 13.10 -2.52
C ASN A 133 -1.74 12.77 -3.39
N PRO A 134 -2.89 12.35 -2.84
CA PRO A 134 -4.10 12.26 -3.63
C PRO A 134 -4.36 13.65 -4.23
N GLU A 135 -4.36 13.76 -5.57
CA GLU A 135 -4.65 15.03 -6.24
C GLU A 135 -5.99 15.54 -5.70
N ILE A 136 -5.97 16.72 -5.09
CA ILE A 136 -7.18 17.39 -4.64
C ILE A 136 -7.88 17.83 -5.92
N VAL A 137 -8.85 17.05 -6.37
CA VAL A 137 -9.76 17.47 -7.43
C VAL A 137 -10.71 18.49 -6.80
N GLU A 138 -10.37 19.77 -6.93
CA GLU A 138 -11.26 20.90 -6.56
C GLU A 138 -12.57 20.91 -7.37
#